data_AF-A0A6P6KXV6-F1
#
_entry.id   AF-A0A6P6KXV6-F1
#
_cell.length_a   1.000
_cell.length_b   1.000
_cell.length_c   1.000
_cell.angle_alpha   90.00
_cell.angle_beta   90.00
_cell.angle_gamma   90.00
#
_symmetry.space_group_name_H-M   'P 1'
#
loop_
_entity.id
_entity.type
_entity.pdbx_description
1 polymer ?
#
loop_
_entity_poly.entity_id
_entity_poly.type
_entity_poly.pdbx_seq_one_letter_code
_entity_poly.pdbx_strand_id
1 'polypeptide(L)' 'MTSTPPPHNWSRSQDDPVNGMISRTGCAELHHALQDCMAEHQEGRKCQTEVQKFKECMTTYLKTRKEQLLKHRTSATQCA' A
#
# COMPACT_ATOMS: atom_id res chain seq x y z
N MET A 1 6.82 35.85 23.39
CA MET A 1 5.71 34.92 23.09
C MET A 1 6.23 33.91 22.08
N THR A 2 6.83 32.81 22.54
CA THR A 2 7.39 31.76 21.66
C THR A 2 6.41 30.60 21.63
N SER A 3 5.68 30.49 20.52
CA SER A 3 4.76 29.38 20.24
C SER A 3 5.57 28.12 19.95
N THR A 4 5.79 27.29 20.97
CA THR A 4 6.34 25.95 20.82
C THR A 4 5.31 25.08 20.09
N PRO A 5 5.62 24.51 18.91
CA PRO A 5 4.70 23.57 18.26
C PRO A 5 4.57 22.30 19.12
N PRO A 6 3.38 21.67 19.16
CA PRO A 6 3.15 20.49 19.98
C PRO A 6 4.09 19.34 19.55
N PRO A 7 4.60 18.55 20.52
CA PRO A 7 5.50 17.44 20.22
C PRO A 7 4.76 16.40 19.39
N HIS A 8 5.22 16.20 18.16
CA HIS A 8 4.72 15.17 17.26
C HIS A 8 5.01 13.80 17.90
N ASN A 9 3.96 13.15 18.40
CA ASN A 9 4.03 11.81 18.97
C ASN A 9 4.20 10.78 17.84
N TRP A 10 5.44 10.57 17.41
CA TRP A 10 5.84 9.62 16.38
C TRP A 10 5.76 8.14 16.84
N SER A 11 5.26 7.89 18.05
CA SER A 11 5.24 6.56 18.66
C SER A 11 3.97 5.74 18.37
N ARG A 12 3.08 6.21 17.49
CA ARG A 12 1.85 5.46 17.17
C ARG A 12 2.04 4.62 15.92
N SER A 13 2.37 3.35 16.19
CA SER A 13 2.58 2.22 15.28
C SER A 13 3.99 2.11 14.70
N GLN A 14 4.77 1.22 15.29
CA GLN A 14 6.03 0.69 14.77
C GLN A 14 5.85 -0.14 13.47
N ASP A 15 4.60 -0.46 13.12
CA ASP A 15 4.27 -1.10 11.84
C ASP A 15 4.00 -0.02 10.80
N ASP A 16 4.81 -0.02 9.74
CA ASP A 16 4.64 0.92 8.64
C ASP A 16 3.22 0.76 8.06
N PRO A 17 2.40 1.83 8.04
CA PRO A 17 1.01 1.74 7.61
C PRO A 17 0.88 1.24 6.18
N VAL A 18 1.91 1.38 5.35
CA VAL A 18 1.93 0.84 3.99
C VAL A 18 2.11 -0.68 4.03
N ASN A 19 3.01 -1.21 4.87
CA ASN A 19 3.19 -2.65 5.04
C ASN A 19 1.88 -3.35 5.46
N GLY A 20 1.20 -2.83 6.50
CA GLY A 20 -0.07 -3.38 6.97
C GLY A 20 -1.20 -3.33 5.93
N MET A 21 -1.18 -2.36 5.01
CA MET A 21 -2.10 -2.33 3.87
C MET A 21 -1.75 -3.41 2.83
N ILE A 22 -0.47 -3.54 2.48
CA ILE A 22 0.01 -4.48 1.47
C ILE A 22 -0.24 -5.93 1.91
N SER A 23 -0.09 -6.25 3.20
CA SER A 23 -0.41 -7.59 3.73
C SER A 23 -1.86 -8.00 3.47
N ARG A 24 -2.79 -7.04 3.36
CA ARG A 24 -4.21 -7.31 3.09
C ARG A 24 -4.55 -7.45 1.61
N THR A 25 -3.68 -7.02 0.71
CA THR A 25 -3.93 -7.07 -0.75
C THR A 25 -3.47 -8.37 -1.39
N GLY A 26 -2.63 -9.16 -0.71
CA GLY A 26 -1.95 -10.32 -1.27
C GLY A 26 -0.68 -9.98 -2.07
N CYS A 27 -0.31 -8.69 -2.16
CA CYS A 27 0.91 -8.25 -2.85
C CYS A 27 2.15 -8.19 -1.94
N ALA A 28 2.09 -8.78 -0.74
CA ALA A 28 3.15 -8.73 0.27
C ALA A 28 4.45 -9.39 -0.19
N GLU A 29 4.37 -10.53 -0.87
CA GLU A 29 5.56 -11.22 -1.37
C GLU A 29 6.33 -10.35 -2.37
N LEU A 30 5.63 -9.69 -3.29
CA LEU A 30 6.23 -8.76 -4.26
C LEU A 30 6.81 -7.51 -3.60
N HIS A 31 6.19 -7.04 -2.52
CA HIS A 31 6.74 -5.94 -1.73
C HIS A 31 8.04 -6.34 -1.03
N HIS A 32 8.10 -7.53 -0.45
CA HIS A 32 9.29 -8.04 0.21
C HIS A 32 10.41 -8.29 -0.82
N ALA A 33 10.09 -8.88 -1.98
CA ALA A 33 11.05 -9.07 -3.07
C ALA A 33 11.63 -7.74 -3.58
N LEU A 34 10.79 -6.70 -3.65
CA LEU A 34 11.25 -5.36 -4.00
C LEU A 34 12.18 -4.77 -2.92
N GLN A 35 11.83 -4.92 -1.64
CA GLN A 35 12.68 -4.49 -0.53
C GLN A 35 14.02 -5.22 -0.53
N ASP A 36 14.02 -6.52 -0.79
CA ASP A 36 15.22 -7.36 -0.88
C ASP A 36 16.12 -6.88 -2.03
N CYS A 37 15.54 -6.67 -3.23
CA CYS A 37 16.29 -6.12 -4.37
C CYS A 37 16.88 -4.74 -4.07
N MET A 38 16.17 -3.86 -3.37
CA MET A 38 16.71 -2.54 -2.99
C MET A 38 17.79 -2.64 -1.92
N ALA A 39 17.73 -3.64 -1.03
CA ALA A 39 18.74 -3.92 -0.03
C ALA A 39 20.01 -4.51 -0.66
N GLU A 40 19.88 -5.39 -1.64
CA GLU A 40 20.98 -5.96 -2.42
C GLU A 40 21.59 -4.95 -3.40
N HIS A 41 20.74 -4.16 -4.05
CA HIS A 41 21.10 -3.19 -5.07
C HIS A 41 20.73 -1.77 -4.61
N GLN A 42 21.74 -1.00 -4.18
CA GLN A 42 21.60 0.44 -3.87
C GLN A 42 21.11 1.29 -5.05
N GLU A 43 21.03 0.71 -6.26
CA GLU A 43 20.47 1.35 -7.44
C GLU A 43 19.07 0.77 -7.74
N GLY A 44 18.03 1.49 -7.31
CA GLY A 44 16.63 1.09 -7.51
C GLY A 44 16.22 0.89 -8.98
N ARG A 45 17.02 1.36 -9.95
CA ARG A 45 16.79 1.10 -11.38
C ARG A 45 16.97 -0.37 -11.76
N LYS A 46 17.78 -1.13 -11.05
CA LYS A 46 17.94 -2.58 -11.28
C LYS A 46 16.72 -3.37 -10.84
N CYS A 47 15.94 -2.83 -9.90
CA CYS A 47 14.73 -3.44 -9.38
C CYS A 47 13.48 -3.16 -10.21
N GLN A 48 13.61 -2.64 -11.44
CA GLN A 48 12.47 -2.25 -12.28
C GLN A 48 11.49 -3.40 -12.52
N THR A 49 11.99 -4.63 -12.66
CA THR A 49 11.16 -5.84 -12.78
C THR A 49 10.28 -6.05 -11.55
N GLU A 50 10.87 -6.00 -10.35
CA GLU A 50 10.14 -6.19 -9.10
C GLU A 50 9.15 -5.04 -8.84
N VAL A 51 9.54 -3.80 -9.16
CA VAL A 51 8.64 -2.63 -9.10
C VAL A 51 7.45 -2.82 -10.02
N GLN A 52 7.66 -3.32 -11.25
CA GLN A 52 6.60 -3.49 -12.23
C GLN A 52 5.61 -4.59 -11.81
N LYS A 53 6.11 -5.72 -11.29
CA LYS A 53 5.26 -6.79 -10.72
C LYS A 53 4.42 -6.27 -9.56
N PHE A 54 5.06 -5.59 -8.60
CA PHE A 54 4.36 -5.03 -7.44
C PHE A 54 3.27 -4.02 -7.87
N LYS A 55 3.59 -3.14 -8.82
CA LYS A 55 2.65 -2.18 -9.40
C LYS A 55 1.46 -2.86 -10.06
N GLU A 56 1.68 -3.92 -10.83
CA GLU A 56 0.62 -4.67 -11.51
C GLU A 56 -0.32 -5.35 -10.51
N CYS A 57 0.23 -5.99 -9.48
CA CYS A 57 -0.55 -6.58 -8.39
C CYS A 57 -1.42 -5.52 -7.70
N MET A 58 -0.83 -4.39 -7.31
CA MET A 58 -1.56 -3.32 -6.63
C MET A 58 -2.62 -2.67 -7.53
N THR A 59 -2.33 -2.49 -8.81
CA THR A 59 -3.28 -1.95 -9.79
C THR A 59 -4.50 -2.85 -9.93
N THR A 60 -4.28 -4.17 -9.98
CA THR A 60 -5.36 -5.16 -10.03
C THR A 60 -6.20 -5.12 -8.77
N TYR A 61 -5.58 -5.09 -7.58
CA TYR A 61 -6.29 -4.95 -6.32
C TYR A 61 -7.17 -3.69 -6.27
N LEU A 62 -6.64 -2.53 -6.67
CA LEU A 62 -7.39 -1.28 -6.67
C LEU A 62 -8.58 -1.31 -7.63
N LYS A 63 -8.43 -1.93 -8.81
CA LYS A 63 -9.54 -2.13 -9.76
C LYS A 63 -10.62 -3.02 -9.15
N THR A 64 -10.26 -4.20 -8.66
CA THR A 64 -11.22 -5.12 -8.02
C THR A 64 -11.90 -4.46 -6.84
N ARG A 65 -11.17 -3.77 -5.97
CA ARG A 65 -11.76 -3.06 -4.82
C ARG A 65 -12.75 -1.98 -5.28
N LYS A 66 -12.43 -1.21 -6.32
CA LYS A 66 -13.34 -0.22 -6.90
C LYS A 66 -14.62 -0.87 -7.43
N GLU A 67 -14.50 -1.98 -8.16
CA GLU A 67 -15.66 -2.74 -8.67
C GLU A 67 -16.52 -3.28 -7.54
N GLN A 68 -15.91 -3.84 -6.49
CA GLN A 68 -16.63 -4.33 -5.30
C GLN A 68 -17.39 -3.20 -4.60
N LEU A 69 -16.77 -2.02 -4.45
CA LEU A 69 -17.43 -0.84 -3.87
C LEU A 69 -18.59 -0.35 -4.73
N LEU A 70 -18.44 -0.34 -6.07
CA LEU A 70 -19.52 0.01 -6.99
C LEU A 70 -20.68 -0.99 -6.91
N LYS A 71 -20.40 -2.29 -6.88
CA LYS A 71 -21.40 -3.36 -6.70
C LYS A 71 -22.14 -3.23 -5.36
N HIS A 72 -21.41 -2.97 -4.27
CA HIS A 72 -22.02 -2.75 -2.96
C HIS A 72 -22.90 -1.50 -2.94
N ARG A 73 -22.48 -0.41 -3.60
CA ARG A 73 -23.29 0.81 -3.75
C ARG A 73 -24.59 0.53 -4.51
N THR A 74 -24.53 -0.17 -5.64
CA THR A 74 -25.73 -0.49 -6.42
C THR A 74 -26.65 -1.48 -5.69
N SER A 75 -26.10 -2.41 -4.91
CA SER A 75 -26.85 -3.34 -4.07
C SER A 75 -27.55 -2.60 -2.91
N ALA A 76 -26.85 -1.67 -2.24
CA ALA A 76 -27.42 -0.84 -1.18
C ALA A 76 -28.51 0.11 -1.70
N THR A 77 -28.43 0.55 -2.96
CA THR A 77 -29.46 1.37 -3.61
C THR A 77 -30.64 0.56 -4.15
N GLN A 78 -30.54 -0.77 -4.25
CA GLN A 78 -31.64 -1.66 -4.68
C GLN A 78 -32.59 -2.10 -3.56
N CYS A 79 -32.35 -1.66 -2.32
CA CYS A 79 -33.34 -1.72 -1.23
C CYS A 79 -33.91 -0.32 -0.98
N ALA A 80 -34.70 0.21 -1.91
CA ALA A 80 -35.52 1.41 -1.74
C ALA A 80 -36.81 1.28 -2.54
#